data_AF-A0A8S2GAM5-F1
#
_entry.id   AF-A0A8S2GAM5-F1
#
_cell.length_a   1.000
_cell.length_b   1.000
_cell.length_c   1.000
_cell.angle_alpha   90.00
_cell.angle_beta   90.00
_cell.angle_gamma   90.00
#
_symmetry.space_group_name_H-M   'P 1'
#
loop_
_entity.id
_entity.type
_entity.pdbx_description
1 polymer ?
#
loop_
_entity_poly.entity_id
_entity_poly.type
_entity_poly.pdbx_seq_one_letter_code
_entity_poly.pdbx_strand_id
1 'polypeptide(L)'
;VHMINKFKLNEIETLSQQNDIKRAVTPSKTRISERDNEEKIDLKKLKRSLIEKYSEIDDNETPLQTEITNYLSLNVKSVDDVLYWWKNNKHTYKTVAKLAQIILGIPATSSPAEEIFSTTGLILSAKRVSLGPENLGKIQYIHDNYSMFKD
;
A
#
# COMPACT_ATOMS: atom_id res chain seq x y z
N VAL A 1 21.41 0.92 -20.27
CA VAL A 1 20.06 0.89 -19.64
C VAL A 1 18.97 0.85 -20.71
N HIS A 2 18.99 -0.14 -21.61
CA HIS A 2 18.07 -0.17 -22.77
C HIS A 2 17.50 -1.57 -23.09
N MET A 3 17.77 -2.59 -22.25
CA MET A 3 17.21 -3.94 -22.45
C MET A 3 16.16 -4.34 -21.41
N ILE A 4 16.11 -3.69 -20.24
CA ILE A 4 15.12 -4.02 -19.20
C ILE A 4 13.72 -3.47 -19.52
N ASN A 5 13.63 -2.38 -20.29
CA ASN A 5 12.34 -1.79 -20.68
C ASN A 5 11.63 -2.51 -21.83
N LYS A 6 12.33 -3.35 -22.61
CA LYS A 6 11.72 -4.03 -23.76
C LYS A 6 10.91 -5.26 -23.36
N PHE A 7 11.27 -5.92 -22.26
CA PHE A 7 10.52 -7.07 -21.75
C PHE A 7 9.20 -6.70 -21.08
N LYS A 8 9.12 -5.55 -20.38
CA LYS A 8 7.89 -5.11 -19.70
C LYS A 8 6.80 -4.57 -20.61
N LEU A 9 7.14 -4.07 -21.81
CA LEU A 9 6.15 -3.49 -22.72
C LEU A 9 5.35 -4.56 -23.49
N ASN A 10 5.98 -5.67 -23.86
CA ASN A 10 5.31 -6.75 -24.60
C ASN A 10 4.27 -7.51 -23.75
N GLU A 11 4.40 -7.49 -22.42
CA GLU A 11 3.49 -8.19 -21.49
C GLU A 11 2.19 -7.42 -21.24
N ILE A 12 2.19 -6.09 -21.46
CA ILE A 12 1.02 -5.23 -21.26
C ILE A 12 0.12 -5.22 -22.51
N GLU A 13 0.71 -5.32 -23.71
CA GLU A 13 -0.05 -5.39 -24.97
C GLU A 13 -0.86 -6.69 -25.10
N THR A 14 -0.31 -7.83 -24.63
CA THR A 14 -1.02 -9.12 -24.65
C THR A 14 -2.21 -9.16 -23.70
N LEU A 15 -2.17 -8.42 -22.58
CA LEU A 15 -3.26 -8.34 -21.61
C LEU A 15 -4.41 -7.41 -22.05
N SER A 16 -4.14 -6.44 -22.94
CA SER A 16 -5.19 -5.57 -23.48
C SER A 16 -6.06 -6.30 -24.51
N GLN A 17 -5.46 -7.12 -25.38
CA GLN A 17 -6.19 -7.85 -26.43
C GLN A 17 -7.14 -8.92 -25.89
N GLN A 18 -6.88 -9.45 -24.69
CA GLN A 18 -7.70 -10.50 -24.07
C GLN A 18 -9.00 -9.97 -23.42
N ASN A 19 -9.10 -8.66 -23.16
CA ASN A 19 -10.24 -8.07 -22.47
C ASN A 19 -11.38 -7.62 -23.41
N ASP A 20 -11.11 -7.46 -24.70
CA ASP A 20 -12.12 -6.97 -25.65
C ASP A 20 -13.10 -8.06 -26.14
N ILE A 21 -12.78 -9.35 -25.95
CA ILE A 21 -13.62 -10.47 -26.41
C ILE A 21 -14.79 -10.77 -25.45
N LYS A 22 -14.81 -10.22 -24.23
CA LYS A 22 -15.80 -10.58 -23.20
C LYS A 22 -17.01 -9.64 -23.08
N ARG A 23 -17.15 -8.63 -23.93
CA ARG A 23 -18.16 -7.54 -23.72
C ARG A 23 -19.40 -7.56 -24.60
N ALA A 24 -19.63 -8.59 -25.42
CA ALA A 24 -20.86 -8.69 -26.19
C ALA A 24 -21.44 -10.11 -26.12
N VAL A 25 -22.64 -10.22 -25.54
CA VAL A 25 -23.76 -11.14 -25.85
C VAL A 25 -24.54 -11.46 -24.56
N THR A 26 -25.69 -10.80 -24.42
CA THR A 26 -26.96 -11.35 -23.91
C THR A 26 -28.06 -10.75 -24.81
N PRO A 27 -29.27 -11.35 -25.01
CA PRO A 27 -30.01 -12.17 -24.05
C PRO A 27 -30.75 -13.41 -24.64
N SER A 28 -31.01 -14.43 -23.79
CA SER A 28 -32.31 -15.12 -23.61
C SER A 28 -32.17 -16.57 -23.10
N LYS A 29 -33.10 -16.94 -22.21
CA LYS A 29 -33.28 -18.22 -21.51
C LYS A 29 -33.20 -19.45 -22.41
N THR A 30 -32.30 -20.39 -22.07
CA THR A 30 -32.57 -21.84 -22.19
C THR A 30 -31.98 -22.54 -20.96
N ARG A 31 -32.81 -23.38 -20.36
CA ARG A 31 -32.57 -24.21 -19.18
C ARG A 31 -31.43 -25.21 -19.46
N ILE A 32 -30.30 -25.07 -18.77
CA ILE A 32 -29.32 -26.14 -18.59
C ILE A 32 -29.08 -26.25 -17.08
N SER A 33 -29.60 -27.33 -16.50
CA SER A 33 -29.18 -27.84 -15.21
C SER A 33 -27.75 -28.33 -15.34
N GLU A 34 -26.83 -27.84 -14.50
CA GLU A 34 -25.91 -28.63 -13.68
C GLU A 34 -24.78 -27.75 -13.11
N ARG A 35 -24.76 -27.71 -11.77
CA ARG A 35 -23.59 -27.74 -10.87
C ARG A 35 -22.39 -26.85 -11.24
N ASP A 36 -22.21 -25.77 -10.49
CA ASP A 36 -20.88 -25.31 -10.07
C ASP A 36 -20.99 -24.73 -8.65
N ASN A 37 -20.42 -25.47 -7.70
CA ASN A 37 -20.26 -25.06 -6.31
C ASN A 37 -19.31 -23.86 -6.27
N GLU A 38 -19.81 -22.68 -5.91
CA GLU A 38 -18.94 -21.64 -5.34
C GLU A 38 -18.41 -22.17 -4.00
N GLU A 39 -17.24 -22.81 -4.03
CA GLU A 39 -16.48 -23.10 -2.82
C GLU A 39 -16.15 -21.77 -2.15
N LYS A 40 -17.00 -21.38 -1.20
CA LYS A 40 -16.76 -20.28 -0.29
C LYS A 40 -15.43 -20.54 0.40
N ILE A 41 -14.38 -19.85 -0.04
CA ILE A 41 -13.03 -20.00 0.47
C ILE A 41 -13.10 -19.83 1.99
N ASP A 42 -12.88 -20.93 2.70
CA ASP A 42 -12.92 -20.94 4.16
C ASP A 42 -11.70 -20.17 4.67
N LEU A 43 -11.89 -18.89 4.96
CA LEU A 43 -10.87 -18.01 5.55
C LEU A 43 -10.25 -18.62 6.81
N LYS A 44 -10.96 -19.48 7.55
CA LYS A 44 -10.40 -20.18 8.71
C LYS A 44 -9.44 -21.29 8.28
N LYS A 45 -9.70 -21.95 7.16
CA LYS A 45 -8.81 -22.96 6.58
C LYS A 45 -7.56 -22.30 5.99
N LEU A 46 -7.73 -21.19 5.27
CA LEU A 46 -6.62 -20.42 4.72
C LEU A 46 -5.73 -19.82 5.82
N LYS A 47 -6.33 -19.23 6.87
CA LYS A 47 -5.57 -18.75 8.03
C LYS A 47 -4.74 -19.87 8.67
N ARG A 48 -5.34 -21.06 8.87
CA ARG A 48 -4.63 -22.22 9.44
C ARG A 48 -3.47 -22.68 8.56
N SER A 49 -3.69 -22.83 7.24
CA SER A 49 -2.63 -23.29 6.33
C SER A 49 -1.49 -22.28 6.18
N LEU A 50 -1.78 -20.98 6.29
CA LEU A 50 -0.74 -19.96 6.28
C LEU A 50 0.09 -19.98 7.57
N ILE A 51 -0.57 -20.14 8.73
CA ILE A 51 0.14 -20.27 10.01
C ILE A 51 1.06 -21.50 9.99
N GLU A 52 0.55 -22.65 9.54
CA GLU A 52 1.32 -23.91 9.46
C GLU A 52 2.49 -23.83 8.46
N LYS A 53 2.28 -23.17 7.31
CA LYS A 53 3.31 -23.00 6.29
C LYS A 53 4.46 -22.08 6.75
N TYR A 54 4.19 -21.16 7.67
CA TYR A 54 5.18 -20.17 8.13
C TYR A 54 5.58 -20.37 9.60
N SER A 55 5.10 -21.40 10.30
CA SER A 55 5.55 -21.73 11.66
C SER A 55 6.76 -22.67 11.63
N GLU A 56 7.92 -22.13 11.30
CA GLU A 56 9.15 -22.60 11.95
C GLU A 56 9.31 -21.77 13.23
N ILE A 57 8.62 -22.17 14.30
CA ILE A 57 8.71 -21.49 15.59
C ILE A 57 9.11 -22.52 16.65
N ASP A 58 10.38 -22.38 17.06
CA ASP A 58 10.95 -22.73 18.35
C ASP A 58 9.94 -22.47 19.48
N ASP A 59 9.67 -23.48 20.32
CA ASP A 59 8.65 -23.54 21.40
C ASP A 59 8.79 -22.45 22.49
N ASN A 60 9.71 -21.49 22.33
CA ASN A 60 9.85 -20.33 23.18
C ASN A 60 8.99 -19.17 22.65
N GLU A 61 7.76 -19.04 23.14
CA GLU A 61 6.90 -17.87 22.92
C GLU A 61 7.67 -16.58 23.25
N THR A 62 8.10 -15.89 22.21
CA THR A 62 8.83 -14.63 22.38
C THR A 62 7.83 -13.52 22.77
N PRO A 63 8.27 -12.49 23.53
CA PRO A 63 7.41 -11.35 23.86
C PRO A 63 6.77 -10.69 22.63
N LEU A 64 7.42 -10.78 21.47
CA LEU A 64 6.91 -10.30 20.18
C LEU A 64 5.76 -11.16 19.65
N GLN A 65 5.87 -12.49 19.71
CA GLN A 65 4.81 -13.39 19.27
C GLN A 65 3.54 -13.20 20.10
N THR A 66 3.70 -13.04 21.42
CA THR A 66 2.59 -12.71 22.32
C THR A 66 1.97 -11.34 21.97
N GLU A 67 2.79 -10.32 21.70
CA GLU A 67 2.33 -8.98 21.28
C GLU A 67 1.50 -9.05 19.99
N ILE A 68 1.98 -9.78 18.98
CA ILE A 68 1.31 -9.99 17.70
C ILE A 68 0.00 -10.75 17.88
N THR A 69 0.02 -11.86 18.63
CA THR A 69 -1.19 -12.66 18.90
C THR A 69 -2.25 -11.84 19.62
N ASN A 70 -1.86 -11.04 20.61
CA ASN A 70 -2.76 -10.14 21.32
C ASN A 70 -3.37 -9.07 20.39
N TYR A 71 -2.56 -8.47 19.52
CA TYR A 71 -3.05 -7.50 18.52
C TYR A 71 -4.02 -8.14 17.52
N LEU A 72 -3.71 -9.32 17.00
CA LEU A 72 -4.56 -10.02 16.03
C LEU A 72 -5.87 -10.56 16.65
N SER A 73 -5.88 -10.74 17.96
CA SER A 73 -7.07 -11.18 18.72
C SER A 73 -8.02 -10.03 19.07
N LEU A 74 -7.62 -8.77 18.85
CA LEU A 74 -8.48 -7.61 19.05
C LEU A 74 -9.68 -7.66 18.11
N ASN A 75 -10.89 -7.68 18.68
CA ASN A 75 -12.14 -7.55 17.92
C ASN A 75 -12.55 -6.08 17.82
N VAL A 76 -11.83 -5.30 17.03
CA VAL A 76 -12.15 -3.89 16.78
C VAL A 76 -13.04 -3.80 15.54
N LYS A 77 -14.31 -3.41 15.74
CA LYS A 77 -15.33 -3.38 14.67
C LYS A 77 -15.18 -2.22 13.69
N SER A 78 -14.62 -1.09 14.15
CA SER A 78 -14.25 0.07 13.34
C SER A 78 -13.40 1.01 14.19
N VAL A 79 -12.38 1.64 13.59
CA VAL A 79 -11.60 2.72 14.21
C VAL A 79 -11.82 3.95 13.36
N ASP A 80 -12.37 5.02 13.95
CA ASP A 80 -12.61 6.27 13.22
C ASP A 80 -11.30 6.97 12.82
N ASP A 81 -10.30 6.94 13.71
CA ASP A 81 -8.95 7.45 13.44
C ASP A 81 -7.88 6.44 13.85
N VAL A 82 -7.32 5.77 12.84
CA VAL A 82 -6.28 4.74 12.99
C VAL A 82 -4.98 5.33 13.57
N LEU A 83 -4.63 6.57 13.23
CA LEU A 83 -3.42 7.23 13.74
C LEU A 83 -3.57 7.55 15.23
N TYR A 84 -4.74 8.05 15.62
CA TYR A 84 -5.06 8.31 17.02
C TYR A 84 -5.07 7.00 17.84
N TRP A 85 -5.61 5.92 17.28
CA TRP A 85 -5.60 4.62 17.95
C TRP A 85 -4.18 4.12 18.20
N TRP A 86 -3.29 4.18 17.20
CA TRP A 86 -1.89 3.80 17.37
C TRP A 86 -1.14 4.70 18.35
N LYS A 87 -1.46 6.00 18.39
CA LYS A 87 -0.89 6.93 19.37
C LYS A 87 -1.19 6.49 20.81
N ASN A 88 -2.42 6.07 21.08
CA ASN A 88 -2.84 5.64 22.42
C ASN A 88 -2.34 4.23 22.78
N ASN A 89 -2.22 3.33 21.79
CA ASN A 89 -1.86 1.94 22.01
C ASN A 89 -0.36 1.63 21.83
N LYS A 90 0.47 2.65 21.55
CA LYS A 90 1.93 2.51 21.34
C LYS A 90 2.67 1.92 22.55
N HIS A 91 2.20 2.17 23.77
CA HIS A 91 2.82 1.61 24.98
C HIS A 91 2.53 0.12 25.16
N THR A 92 1.34 -0.32 24.74
CA THR A 92 0.88 -1.71 24.79
C THR A 92 1.50 -2.55 23.69
N TYR A 93 1.56 -2.01 22.46
CA TYR A 93 2.10 -2.69 21.28
C TYR A 93 3.35 -1.97 20.77
N LYS A 94 4.45 -2.04 21.52
CA LYS A 94 5.67 -1.27 21.22
C LYS A 94 6.29 -1.61 19.87
N THR A 95 6.28 -2.89 19.48
CA THR A 95 6.91 -3.36 18.25
C THR A 95 5.96 -3.22 17.08
N VAL A 96 4.71 -3.62 17.26
CA VAL A 96 3.69 -3.52 16.21
C VAL A 96 3.35 -2.06 15.91
N ALA A 97 3.35 -1.17 16.91
CA ALA A 97 3.12 0.26 16.67
C ALA A 97 4.25 0.93 15.89
N LYS A 98 5.50 0.46 16.01
CA LYS A 98 6.61 0.94 15.17
C LYS A 98 6.40 0.53 13.72
N LEU A 99 6.01 -0.72 13.49
CA LEU A 99 5.68 -1.22 12.15
C LEU A 99 4.49 -0.47 11.56
N ALA A 100 3.43 -0.27 12.33
CA ALA A 100 2.24 0.46 11.91
C ALA A 100 2.56 1.91 11.53
N GLN A 101 3.43 2.61 12.27
CA GLN A 101 3.89 3.95 11.90
C GLN A 101 4.57 3.99 10.54
N ILE A 102 5.40 2.97 10.21
CA ILE A 102 6.05 2.89 8.90
C ILE A 102 5.01 2.67 7.81
N ILE A 103 4.11 1.71 7.99
CA ILE A 103 3.10 1.36 6.98
C ILE A 103 2.12 2.52 6.74
N LEU A 104 1.61 3.14 7.81
CA LEU A 104 0.64 4.24 7.72
C LEU A 104 1.28 5.56 7.27
N GLY A 105 2.59 5.71 7.40
CA GLY A 105 3.33 6.87 6.91
C GLY A 105 3.58 6.85 5.41
N ILE A 106 3.32 5.73 4.72
CA ILE A 106 3.48 5.63 3.27
C ILE A 106 2.25 6.23 2.60
N PRO A 107 2.39 7.27 1.76
CA PRO A 107 1.28 7.78 0.99
C PRO A 107 0.78 6.71 0.01
N ALA A 108 -0.54 6.56 -0.10
CA ALA A 108 -1.15 5.59 -1.02
C ALA A 108 -0.96 5.96 -2.51
N THR A 109 -0.54 7.19 -2.80
CA THR A 109 -0.45 7.74 -4.17
C THR A 109 0.89 8.45 -4.39
N SER A 110 1.29 8.57 -5.66
CA SER A 110 2.43 9.39 -6.10
C SER A 110 2.14 10.89 -6.09
N SER A 111 0.88 11.30 -5.87
CA SER A 111 0.42 12.69 -5.95
C SER A 111 1.27 13.68 -5.14
N PRO A 112 1.73 13.38 -3.91
CA PRO A 112 2.58 14.29 -3.15
C PRO A 112 3.94 14.52 -3.81
N ALA A 113 4.53 13.48 -4.41
CA ALA A 113 5.79 13.61 -5.12
C ALA A 113 5.60 14.42 -6.42
N GLU A 114 4.52 14.17 -7.15
CA GLU A 114 4.18 14.92 -8.37
C GLU A 114 3.92 16.40 -8.08
N GLU A 115 3.27 16.72 -6.97
CA GLU A 115 3.03 18.10 -6.51
C GLU A 115 4.35 18.82 -6.21
N ILE A 116 5.27 18.15 -5.49
CA ILE A 116 6.62 18.66 -5.23
C ILE A 116 7.36 18.92 -6.54
N PHE A 117 7.34 17.97 -7.49
CA PHE A 117 8.01 18.13 -8.78
C PHE A 117 7.39 19.23 -9.64
N SER A 118 6.07 19.35 -9.65
CA SER A 118 5.35 20.41 -10.37
C SER A 118 5.71 21.78 -9.81
N THR A 119 5.63 21.95 -8.49
CA THR A 119 5.99 23.20 -7.79
C THR A 119 7.45 23.55 -8.01
N THR A 120 8.35 22.57 -7.90
CA THR A 120 9.78 22.73 -8.18
C THR A 120 10.01 23.17 -9.64
N GLY A 121 9.28 22.57 -10.59
CA GLY A 121 9.34 22.91 -12.01
C GLY A 121 8.88 24.35 -12.28
N LEU A 122 7.87 24.83 -11.55
CA LEU A 122 7.43 26.23 -11.59
C LEU A 122 8.48 27.17 -11.02
N ILE A 123 9.11 26.84 -9.88
CA ILE A 123 10.18 27.65 -9.28
C ILE A 123 11.35 27.79 -10.25
N LEU A 124 11.78 26.68 -10.88
CA LEU A 124 12.88 26.68 -11.84
C LEU A 124 12.55 27.52 -13.09
N SER A 125 11.33 27.36 -13.60
CA SER A 125 10.87 28.04 -14.83
C SER A 125 10.63 29.54 -14.61
N ALA A 126 10.02 29.92 -13.49
CA ALA A 126 9.70 31.31 -13.17
C ALA A 126 10.96 32.15 -12.93
N LYS A 127 12.02 31.55 -12.38
CA LYS A 127 13.23 32.28 -12.01
C LYS A 127 14.27 32.37 -13.15
N ARG A 128 14.15 31.59 -14.24
CA ARG A 128 15.17 31.48 -15.32
C ARG A 128 16.61 31.35 -14.79
N VAL A 129 16.78 30.77 -13.60
CA VAL A 129 18.08 30.67 -12.95
C VAL A 129 18.62 29.26 -13.16
N SER A 130 19.88 29.16 -13.57
CA SER A 130 20.65 27.92 -13.51
C SER A 130 20.93 27.58 -12.04
N LEU A 131 19.93 27.05 -11.33
CA LEU A 131 20.16 26.50 -9.99
C LEU A 131 20.78 25.11 -10.12
N GLY A 132 21.87 24.90 -9.37
CA GLY A 132 22.36 23.56 -9.13
C GLY A 132 21.33 22.72 -8.34
N PRO A 133 21.33 21.39 -8.51
CA PRO A 133 20.38 20.49 -7.84
C PRO A 133 20.46 20.58 -6.31
N GLU A 134 21.63 20.91 -5.75
CA GLU A 134 21.83 21.10 -4.31
C GLU A 134 20.97 22.25 -3.74
N ASN A 135 20.99 23.41 -4.41
CA ASN A 135 20.28 24.60 -3.95
C ASN A 135 18.77 24.47 -4.17
N LEU A 136 18.37 23.75 -5.21
CA LEU A 136 16.96 23.46 -5.50
C LEU A 136 16.32 22.65 -4.37
N GLY A 137 16.99 21.58 -3.92
CA GLY A 137 16.50 20.76 -2.81
C GLY A 137 16.33 21.56 -1.52
N LYS A 138 17.26 22.47 -1.21
CA LYS A 138 17.18 23.35 -0.03
C LYS A 138 15.99 24.30 -0.10
N ILE A 139 15.75 24.92 -1.25
CA ILE A 139 14.62 25.83 -1.44
C ILE A 139 13.30 25.08 -1.34
N GLN A 140 13.20 23.91 -1.97
CA GLN A 140 12.00 23.07 -1.90
C GLN A 140 11.71 22.64 -0.46
N TYR A 141 12.75 22.21 0.27
CA TYR A 141 12.61 21.85 1.68
C TYR A 141 12.08 23.02 2.53
N ILE A 142 12.65 24.22 2.37
CA ILE A 142 12.19 25.41 3.10
C ILE A 142 10.75 25.75 2.72
N HIS A 143 10.40 25.70 1.43
CA HIS A 143 9.06 25.98 0.94
C HIS A 143 8.02 25.05 1.59
N ASP A 144 8.24 23.73 1.54
CA ASP A 144 7.28 22.73 1.99
C ASP A 144 7.14 22.69 3.52
N ASN A 145 8.22 23.01 4.24
CA ASN A 145 8.22 23.03 5.71
C ASN A 145 7.99 24.44 6.28
N TYR A 146 7.77 25.46 5.45
CA TYR A 146 7.68 26.85 5.90
C TYR A 146 6.61 27.07 6.97
N SER A 147 5.47 26.41 6.84
CA SER A 147 4.36 26.49 7.81
C SER A 147 4.70 25.93 9.18
N MET A 148 5.67 25.01 9.28
CA MET A 148 6.12 24.45 10.57
C MET A 148 6.99 25.43 11.36
N PHE A 149 7.53 26.46 10.70
CA PHE A 149 8.45 27.44 11.29
C PHE A 149 7.84 28.84 11.42
N LYS A 150 6.59 29.02 11.00
CA LYS A 150 5.88 30.28 11.12
C LYS A 150 4.99 30.24 12.34
N ASP A 151 5.45 30.88 13.42
CA ASP A 151 4.67 31.15 14.65
C ASP A 151 3.44 32.03 14.36
#